data_AF-A0AAD7Z4H9-F1
#
_entry.id   AF-A0AAD7Z4H9-F1
#
_cell.length_a   1.000
_cell.length_b   1.000
_cell.length_c   1.000
_cell.angle_alpha   90.00
_cell.angle_beta   90.00
_cell.angle_gamma   90.00
#
_symmetry.space_group_name_H-M   'P 1'
#
loop_
_entity.id
_entity.type
_entity.pdbx_description
1 polymer ?
#
loop_
_entity_poly.entity_id
_entity_poly.type
_entity_poly.pdbx_seq_one_letter_code
_entity_poly.pdbx_strand_id
1 'polypeptide(L)'
;MSIHPGVNEYITECLKTIKELLKKNEVRKVTIVFSDKHQTPIERFVFDLLDLNRNFQIESDPYLLRIEEALRGFCLKLSVIGSNVKPLPGDSTFSIQIHTIETASMSLAEDHNFEDFPWIEADVQETEVMEPNIIPIKTMETGFLKLQTYVEESVIK
;
A
#
# COMPACT_ATOMS: atom_id res chain seq x y z
N MET A 1 12.78 6.42 10.47
CA MET A 1 12.90 5.62 9.23
C MET A 1 13.86 4.46 9.49
N SER A 2 13.74 3.38 8.71
CA SER A 2 14.66 2.24 8.83
C SER A 2 16.09 2.64 8.47
N ILE A 3 17.06 2.08 9.20
CA ILE A 3 18.49 2.25 8.93
C ILE A 3 19.07 1.05 8.15
N HIS A 4 18.26 0.01 7.88
CA HIS A 4 18.71 -1.20 7.20
C HIS A 4 18.70 -0.99 5.68
N PRO A 5 19.86 -1.03 5.00
CA PRO A 5 19.96 -0.70 3.57
C PRO A 5 19.06 -1.58 2.70
N GLY A 6 19.09 -2.91 2.88
CA GLY A 6 18.28 -3.81 2.06
C GLY A 6 16.77 -3.66 2.22
N VAL A 7 16.30 -3.20 3.40
CA VAL A 7 14.87 -2.93 3.60
C VAL A 7 14.49 -1.64 2.89
N ASN A 8 15.35 -0.62 2.98
CA ASN A 8 15.14 0.65 2.30
C ASN A 8 15.17 0.49 0.78
N GLU A 9 16.09 -0.33 0.26
CA GLU A 9 16.20 -0.65 -1.16
C GLU A 9 14.93 -1.38 -1.65
N TYR A 10 14.51 -2.46 -0.98
CA TYR A 10 13.28 -3.18 -1.31
C TYR A 10 12.05 -2.24 -1.38
N ILE A 11 11.83 -1.43 -0.34
CA ILE A 11 10.71 -0.47 -0.30
C ILE A 11 10.83 0.56 -1.44
N THR A 12 12.06 1.01 -1.73
CA THR A 12 12.31 2.00 -2.79
C THR A 12 11.98 1.44 -4.17
N GLU A 13 12.41 0.22 -4.49
CA GLU A 13 12.09 -0.43 -5.77
C GLU A 13 10.58 -0.69 -5.92
N CYS A 14 9.91 -1.10 -4.84
CA CYS A 14 8.45 -1.22 -4.85
C CYS A 14 7.77 0.12 -5.18
N LEU A 15 8.19 1.21 -4.52
CA LEU A 15 7.60 2.54 -4.73
C LEU A 15 7.89 3.13 -6.11
N LYS A 16 9.04 2.82 -6.73
CA LYS A 16 9.32 3.22 -8.13
C LYS A 16 8.31 2.64 -9.09
N THR A 17 8.01 1.35 -8.96
CA THR A 17 7.01 0.67 -9.79
C THR A 17 5.62 1.25 -9.57
N ILE A 18 5.21 1.40 -8.31
CA ILE A 18 3.92 2.00 -7.94
C ILE A 18 3.78 3.40 -8.54
N LYS A 19 4.85 4.21 -8.52
CA LYS A 19 4.84 5.55 -9.11
C LYS A 19 4.56 5.52 -10.62
N GLU A 20 5.16 4.62 -11.38
CA GLU A 20 4.92 4.52 -12.83
C GLU A 20 3.47 4.07 -13.12
N LEU A 21 2.94 3.11 -12.37
CA LEU A 21 1.54 2.69 -12.49
C LEU A 21 0.56 3.80 -12.08
N LEU A 22 0.88 4.58 -11.05
CA LEU A 22 0.08 5.74 -10.65
C LEU A 22 0.02 6.79 -11.77
N LYS A 23 1.11 7.01 -12.52
CA LYS A 23 1.12 7.90 -13.70
C LYS A 23 0.24 7.39 -14.84
N LYS A 24 -0.04 6.09 -14.91
CA LYS A 24 -0.94 5.48 -15.91
C LYS A 24 -2.38 5.28 -15.40
N ASN A 25 -2.64 5.56 -14.12
CA ASN A 25 -3.93 5.35 -13.45
C ASN A 25 -4.30 3.87 -13.33
N GLU A 26 -3.27 3.04 -13.13
CA GLU A 26 -3.39 1.60 -13.12
C GLU A 26 -3.33 1.02 -11.70
N VAL A 27 -3.16 1.85 -10.66
CA VAL A 27 -3.17 1.39 -9.27
C VAL A 27 -4.56 1.58 -8.66
N ARG A 28 -5.18 0.47 -8.22
CA ARG A 28 -6.41 0.52 -7.42
C ARG A 28 -6.11 0.49 -5.92
N LYS A 29 -5.24 -0.43 -5.50
CA LYS A 29 -4.83 -0.54 -4.09
C LYS A 29 -3.34 -0.85 -4.01
N VAL A 30 -2.71 -0.37 -2.95
CA VAL A 30 -1.42 -0.87 -2.50
C VAL A 30 -1.65 -1.52 -1.15
N THR A 31 -1.15 -2.72 -0.95
CA THR A 31 -1.27 -3.43 0.32
C THR A 31 0.11 -3.79 0.85
N ILE A 32 0.25 -3.73 2.18
CA ILE A 32 1.40 -4.28 2.89
C ILE A 32 0.87 -5.50 3.63
N VAL A 33 1.30 -6.69 3.21
CA VAL A 33 0.85 -7.96 3.77
C VAL A 33 1.92 -8.46 4.72
N PHE A 34 1.53 -8.70 5.96
CA PHE A 34 2.35 -9.38 6.95
C PHE A 34 1.96 -10.85 7.00
N SER A 35 2.97 -11.71 6.90
CA SER A 35 2.80 -13.16 6.92
C SER A 35 3.50 -13.77 8.13
N ASP A 36 2.99 -14.91 8.59
CA ASP A 36 3.66 -15.71 9.61
C ASP A 36 4.88 -16.46 9.04
N LYS A 37 5.55 -17.21 9.90
CA LYS A 37 6.70 -18.06 9.54
C LYS A 37 6.40 -19.12 8.46
N HIS A 38 5.12 -19.37 8.17
CA HIS A 38 4.67 -20.40 7.23
C HIS A 38 4.25 -19.85 5.86
N GLN A 39 4.24 -18.54 5.63
CA GLN A 39 3.69 -18.02 4.37
C GLN A 39 2.30 -17.39 4.52
N THR A 40 1.65 -17.58 5.66
CA THR A 40 0.22 -17.30 5.79
C THR A 40 -0.03 -15.82 6.08
N PRO A 41 -0.82 -15.11 5.26
CA PRO A 41 -1.21 -13.72 5.54
C PRO A 41 -2.00 -13.63 6.85
N ILE A 42 -1.52 -12.82 7.79
CA ILE A 42 -2.12 -12.65 9.12
C ILE A 42 -2.55 -11.22 9.41
N GLU A 43 -1.99 -10.24 8.70
CA GLU A 43 -2.38 -8.84 8.78
C GLU A 43 -2.11 -8.14 7.45
N ARG A 44 -3.01 -7.27 7.01
CA ARG A 44 -2.87 -6.53 5.76
C ARG A 44 -3.25 -5.07 5.95
N PHE A 45 -2.29 -4.17 5.74
CA PHE A 45 -2.56 -2.74 5.65
C PHE A 45 -2.98 -2.42 4.23
N VAL A 46 -4.20 -1.92 4.06
CA VAL A 46 -4.76 -1.60 2.75
C VAL A 46 -4.78 -0.10 2.54
N PHE A 47 -4.16 0.36 1.46
CA PHE A 47 -4.22 1.73 0.95
C PHE A 47 -5.07 1.73 -0.32
N ASP A 48 -6.36 1.98 -0.17
CA ASP A 48 -7.36 1.94 -1.24
C ASP A 48 -7.48 3.30 -1.92
N LEU A 49 -7.00 3.38 -3.17
CA LEU A 49 -6.99 4.59 -3.98
C LEU A 49 -8.35 4.71 -4.67
N LEU A 50 -9.26 5.44 -4.03
CA LEU A 50 -10.64 5.60 -4.52
C LEU A 50 -10.73 6.60 -5.67
N ASP A 51 -9.92 7.66 -5.64
CA ASP A 51 -9.87 8.66 -6.70
C ASP A 51 -8.51 9.38 -6.72
N LEU A 52 -8.04 9.69 -7.92
CA LEU A 52 -6.86 10.50 -8.20
C LEU A 52 -7.21 11.49 -9.32
N ASN A 53 -7.75 12.64 -8.93
CA ASN A 53 -8.22 13.67 -9.85
C ASN A 53 -7.05 14.39 -10.52
N ARG A 54 -6.78 14.01 -11.77
CA ARG A 54 -5.71 14.62 -12.59
C ARG A 54 -6.06 16.00 -13.15
N ASN A 55 -7.34 16.36 -13.14
CA ASN A 55 -7.81 17.69 -13.53
C ASN A 55 -7.88 18.64 -12.33
N PHE A 56 -7.22 18.29 -11.23
CA PHE A 56 -7.15 19.13 -10.04
C PHE A 56 -6.62 20.50 -10.39
N GLN A 57 -7.42 21.53 -10.12
CA GLN A 57 -7.05 22.92 -10.35
C GLN A 57 -6.06 23.35 -9.26
N ILE A 58 -4.77 23.19 -9.58
CA ILE A 58 -3.64 23.61 -8.73
C ILE A 58 -3.79 25.08 -8.32
N GLU A 59 -4.45 25.92 -9.13
CA GLU A 59 -4.73 27.34 -8.82
C GLU A 59 -5.45 27.55 -7.47
N SER A 60 -6.24 26.58 -7.01
CA SER A 60 -6.96 26.65 -5.73
C SER A 60 -6.11 26.26 -4.52
N ASP A 61 -5.00 25.55 -4.71
CA ASP A 61 -4.00 25.19 -3.70
C ASP A 61 -2.60 25.06 -4.34
N PRO A 62 -1.97 26.19 -4.71
CA PRO A 62 -0.75 26.18 -5.53
C PRO A 62 0.45 25.49 -4.86
N TYR A 63 0.40 25.39 -3.54
CA TYR A 63 1.46 24.81 -2.72
C TYR A 63 1.08 23.43 -2.16
N LEU A 64 -0.09 22.88 -2.55
CA LEU A 64 -0.60 21.58 -2.11
C LEU A 64 -0.70 21.45 -0.57
N LEU A 65 -0.94 22.55 0.14
CA LEU A 65 -0.98 22.58 1.61
C LEU A 65 -2.07 21.69 2.17
N ARG A 66 -3.23 21.62 1.49
CA ARG A 66 -4.35 20.77 1.93
C ARG A 66 -3.99 19.29 1.85
N ILE A 67 -3.24 18.91 0.82
CA ILE A 67 -2.75 17.54 0.65
C ILE A 67 -1.72 17.22 1.73
N GLU A 68 -0.78 18.13 1.97
CA GLU A 68 0.24 17.96 3.00
C GLU A 68 -0.38 17.81 4.40
N GLU A 69 -1.36 18.66 4.74
CA GLU A 69 -2.10 18.59 6.00
C GLU A 69 -2.86 17.27 6.15
N ALA A 70 -3.53 16.82 5.09
CA ALA A 70 -4.25 15.54 5.09
C ALA A 70 -3.29 14.35 5.28
N LEU A 71 -2.16 14.34 4.57
CA LEU A 71 -1.11 13.33 4.71
C LEU A 71 -0.44 13.36 6.09
N ARG A 72 -0.25 14.54 6.68
CA ARG A 72 0.28 14.65 8.04
C ARG A 72 -0.68 14.04 9.06
N GLY A 73 -1.97 14.36 8.95
CA GLY A 73 -3.02 13.76 9.79
C GLY A 73 -3.10 12.24 9.60
N PHE A 74 -2.86 11.76 8.38
CA PHE A 74 -2.77 10.35 8.05
C PHE A 74 -1.59 9.66 8.75
N CYS A 75 -0.38 10.23 8.68
CA CYS A 75 0.81 9.70 9.38
C CYS A 75 0.61 9.65 10.91
N LEU A 76 -0.09 10.64 11.50
CA LEU A 76 -0.43 10.63 12.92
C LEU A 76 -1.42 9.51 13.30
N LYS A 77 -2.35 9.16 12.41
CA LYS A 77 -3.25 8.02 12.63
C LYS A 77 -2.51 6.69 12.51
N LEU A 78 -1.59 6.57 11.55
CA LEU A 78 -0.73 5.39 11.43
C LEU A 78 0.20 5.20 12.63
N SER A 79 0.72 6.27 13.23
CA SER A 79 1.64 6.13 14.36
C SER A 79 1.00 5.59 15.64
N VAL A 80 -0.33 5.68 15.77
CA VAL A 80 -1.06 5.23 16.97
C VAL A 80 -1.84 3.93 16.76
N ILE A 81 -1.97 3.45 15.51
CA ILE A 81 -2.76 2.26 15.19
C ILE A 81 -2.21 0.98 15.83
N GLY A 82 -0.92 0.94 16.16
CA GLY A 82 -0.28 -0.19 16.85
C GLY A 82 -0.94 -0.54 18.19
N SER A 83 -1.70 0.38 18.78
CA SER A 83 -2.49 0.14 20.01
C SER A 83 -3.83 -0.57 19.75
N ASN A 84 -4.30 -0.57 18.49
CA ASN A 84 -5.56 -1.15 18.05
C ASN A 84 -5.41 -2.50 17.33
N VAL A 85 -4.18 -2.88 16.97
CA VAL A 85 -3.85 -4.17 16.37
C VAL A 85 -3.09 -5.03 17.37
N LYS A 86 -3.31 -6.35 17.32
CA LYS A 86 -2.56 -7.33 18.11
C LYS A 86 -1.11 -7.38 17.63
N PRO A 87 -0.14 -7.65 18.52
CA PRO A 87 1.25 -7.87 18.13
C PRO A 87 1.37 -8.97 17.07
N LEU A 88 2.30 -8.78 16.13
CA LEU A 88 2.66 -9.83 15.18
C LEU A 88 3.41 -10.96 15.89
N PRO A 89 3.25 -12.21 15.45
CA PRO A 89 4.05 -13.34 15.91
C PRO A 89 5.55 -13.13 15.67
N GLY A 90 6.37 -13.92 16.34
CA GLY A 90 7.80 -14.01 16.01
C GLY A 90 8.02 -14.51 14.58
N ASP A 91 9.10 -14.06 13.96
CA ASP A 91 9.51 -14.43 12.59
C ASP A 91 8.51 -14.06 11.49
N SER A 92 7.64 -13.08 11.73
CA SER A 92 6.80 -12.50 10.68
C SER A 92 7.62 -11.76 9.63
N THR A 93 7.22 -11.91 8.37
CA THR A 93 7.76 -11.19 7.22
C THR A 93 6.71 -10.23 6.65
N PHE A 94 7.09 -9.40 5.67
CA PHE A 94 6.13 -8.59 4.94
C PHE A 94 6.42 -8.58 3.44
N SER A 95 5.39 -8.36 2.63
CA SER A 95 5.46 -8.08 1.21
C SER A 95 4.60 -6.87 0.84
N ILE A 96 4.92 -6.23 -0.28
CA ILE A 96 4.11 -5.14 -0.85
C ILE A 96 3.42 -5.68 -2.10
N GLN A 97 2.09 -5.58 -2.15
CA GLN A 97 1.30 -6.01 -3.32
C GLN A 97 0.57 -4.82 -3.95
N ILE A 98 0.35 -4.91 -5.26
CA ILE A 98 -0.33 -3.89 -6.05
C ILE A 98 -1.57 -4.53 -6.67
N HIS A 99 -2.73 -3.98 -6.37
CA HIS A 99 -3.96 -4.33 -7.06
C HIS A 99 -4.09 -3.44 -8.29
N THR A 100 -3.97 -4.04 -9.46
CA THR A 100 -4.00 -3.37 -10.76
C THR A 100 -4.94 -4.08 -11.74
N ILE A 101 -5.03 -3.58 -12.96
CA ILE A 101 -5.77 -4.23 -14.06
C ILE A 101 -4.85 -5.23 -14.77
N GLU A 102 -5.43 -6.26 -15.38
CA GLU A 102 -4.69 -7.35 -16.06
C GLU A 102 -3.72 -6.84 -17.13
N THR A 103 -4.09 -5.79 -17.88
CA THR A 103 -3.20 -5.22 -18.90
C THR A 103 -1.94 -4.60 -18.30
N ALA A 104 -2.02 -4.06 -17.09
CA ALA A 104 -0.90 -3.44 -16.42
C ALA A 104 0.04 -4.48 -15.80
N SER A 105 -0.49 -5.60 -15.27
CA SER A 105 0.36 -6.71 -14.79
C SER A 105 1.18 -7.33 -15.92
N MET A 106 0.57 -7.58 -17.09
CA MET A 106 1.29 -8.04 -18.28
C MET A 106 2.34 -7.03 -18.73
N SER A 107 1.99 -5.74 -18.76
CA SER A 107 2.94 -4.68 -19.15
C SER A 107 4.14 -4.59 -18.21
N LEU A 108 3.95 -4.83 -16.90
CA LEU A 108 5.06 -4.85 -15.92
C LEU A 108 6.01 -6.03 -16.17
N ALA A 109 5.47 -7.20 -16.49
CA ALA A 109 6.27 -8.39 -16.75
C ALA A 109 7.15 -8.26 -18.00
N GLU A 110 6.75 -7.43 -18.96
CA GLU A 110 7.46 -7.17 -20.22
C GLU A 110 8.37 -5.92 -20.17
N ASP A 111 8.27 -5.09 -19.13
CA ASP A 111 8.99 -3.81 -19.06
C ASP A 111 10.43 -4.02 -18.57
N HIS A 112 11.38 -3.84 -19.48
CA HIS A 112 12.82 -3.96 -19.24
C HIS A 112 13.35 -3.04 -18.13
N ASN A 113 12.62 -1.97 -17.77
CA ASN A 113 13.02 -1.10 -16.66
C ASN A 113 12.90 -1.77 -15.28
N PHE A 114 12.20 -2.90 -15.18
CA PHE A 114 11.99 -3.67 -13.94
C PHE A 114 12.63 -5.05 -13.97
N GLU A 115 13.56 -5.34 -14.90
CA GLU A 115 14.23 -6.65 -14.96
C GLU A 115 15.02 -6.99 -13.70
N ASP A 116 15.69 -6.01 -13.08
CA ASP A 116 16.44 -6.19 -11.84
C ASP A 116 15.53 -6.35 -10.60
N PHE A 117 14.24 -6.02 -10.72
CA PHE A 117 13.23 -6.13 -9.66
C PHE A 117 11.88 -6.57 -10.24
N PRO A 118 11.75 -7.85 -10.65
CA PRO A 118 10.59 -8.33 -11.37
C PRO A 118 9.37 -8.46 -10.44
N TRP A 119 8.20 -8.20 -11.02
CA TRP A 119 6.92 -8.43 -10.36
C TRP A 119 6.29 -9.72 -10.88
N ILE A 120 5.71 -10.49 -9.97
CA ILE A 120 4.95 -11.69 -10.27
C ILE A 120 3.49 -11.50 -9.84
N GLU A 121 2.59 -12.21 -10.49
CA GLU A 121 1.21 -12.30 -10.04
C GLU A 121 1.17 -13.04 -8.69
N ALA A 122 0.47 -12.47 -7.71
CA ALA A 122 0.37 -13.05 -6.38
C ALA A 122 -0.63 -14.21 -6.39
N ASP A 123 -0.25 -15.33 -5.76
CA ASP A 123 -1.16 -16.45 -5.56
C ASP A 123 -2.26 -16.06 -4.57
N VAL A 124 -3.47 -16.58 -4.75
CA VAL A 124 -4.63 -16.28 -3.87
C VAL A 124 -4.29 -16.49 -2.39
N GLN A 125 -3.54 -17.56 -2.10
CA GLN A 125 -3.11 -17.95 -0.75
C GLN A 125 -2.19 -16.92 -0.07
N GLU A 126 -1.47 -16.11 -0.86
CA GLU A 126 -0.58 -15.05 -0.38
C GLU A 126 -1.30 -13.70 -0.21
N THR A 127 -2.55 -13.60 -0.68
CA THR A 127 -3.33 -12.36 -0.67
C THR A 127 -4.44 -12.37 0.38
N GLU A 128 -5.03 -13.53 0.69
CA GLU A 128 -6.20 -13.62 1.56
C GLU A 128 -5.83 -13.77 3.04
N VAL A 129 -6.24 -12.79 3.85
CA VAL A 129 -6.27 -12.94 5.31
C VAL A 129 -7.54 -13.71 5.66
N MET A 130 -7.40 -14.82 6.40
CA MET A 130 -8.54 -15.67 6.78
C MET A 130 -9.45 -14.96 7.78
N GLU A 131 -10.75 -14.87 7.45
CA GLU A 131 -11.80 -14.25 8.29
C GLU A 131 -11.38 -12.92 8.95
N PRO A 132 -11.02 -11.88 8.17
CA PRO A 132 -10.35 -10.71 8.72
C PRO A 132 -11.32 -9.79 9.47
N ASN A 133 -10.88 -9.28 10.61
CA ASN A 133 -11.47 -8.11 11.25
C ASN A 133 -10.98 -6.85 10.52
N ILE A 134 -11.91 -6.02 10.05
CA ILE A 134 -11.57 -4.75 9.40
C ILE A 134 -11.46 -3.65 10.46
N ILE A 135 -10.28 -3.04 10.57
CA ILE A 135 -9.97 -1.94 11.50
C ILE A 135 -9.73 -0.67 10.67
N PRO A 136 -10.70 0.27 10.61
CA PRO A 136 -10.52 1.51 9.87
C PRO A 136 -9.44 2.40 10.48
N ILE A 137 -8.56 2.96 9.65
CA ILE A 137 -7.54 3.93 10.11
C ILE A 137 -8.00 5.35 9.82
N LYS A 138 -8.17 5.66 8.52
CA LYS A 138 -8.51 7.01 8.06
C LYS A 138 -8.95 6.98 6.61
N THR A 139 -9.89 7.87 6.28
CA THR A 139 -10.15 8.29 4.90
C THR A 139 -9.76 9.76 4.77
N MET A 140 -9.08 10.12 3.68
CA MET A 140 -8.77 11.48 3.30
C MET A 140 -9.30 11.81 1.92
N GLU A 141 -9.74 13.05 1.73
CA GLU A 141 -10.27 13.57 0.48
C GLU A 141 -9.84 15.03 0.34
N THR A 142 -9.09 15.34 -0.71
CA THR A 142 -8.44 16.66 -0.89
C THR A 142 -8.83 17.32 -2.22
N GLY A 143 -9.78 16.75 -2.95
CA GLY A 143 -10.13 17.12 -4.31
C GLY A 143 -9.14 16.62 -5.37
N PHE A 144 -7.86 16.40 -5.00
CA PHE A 144 -6.85 15.71 -5.80
C PHE A 144 -6.81 14.20 -5.52
N LEU A 145 -6.82 13.83 -4.24
CA LEU A 145 -6.65 12.45 -3.78
C LEU A 145 -7.81 12.08 -2.85
N LYS A 146 -8.43 10.93 -3.12
CA LYS A 146 -9.32 10.22 -2.20
C LYS A 146 -8.69 8.87 -1.86
N LEU A 147 -8.19 8.76 -0.64
CA LEU A 147 -7.54 7.55 -0.14
C LEU A 147 -8.28 7.05 1.10
N GLN A 148 -8.61 5.77 1.12
CA GLN A 148 -9.09 5.07 2.30
C GLN A 148 -8.03 4.10 2.79
N THR A 149 -7.84 4.03 4.11
CA THR A 149 -6.89 3.10 4.72
C THR A 149 -7.52 2.38 5.89
N TYR A 150 -7.29 1.08 5.93
CA TYR A 150 -7.77 0.17 6.96
C TYR A 150 -6.80 -1.01 7.08
N VAL A 151 -6.88 -1.71 8.22
CA VAL A 151 -6.18 -2.97 8.45
C VAL A 151 -7.19 -4.10 8.32
N GLU A 152 -6.79 -5.18 7.67
CA GLU A 152 -7.46 -6.48 7.77
C GLU A 152 -6.61 -7.35 8.69
N GLU A 153 -7.15 -7.68 9.85
CA GLU A 153 -6.43 -8.45 10.87
C GLU A 153 -7.04 -9.83 11.03
N SER A 154 -6.25 -10.89 10.90
CA SER A 154 -6.71 -12.25 11.20
C SER A 154 -7.20 -12.35 12.63
N VAL A 155 -8.31 -13.06 12.84
CA VAL A 155 -8.82 -13.38 14.19
C VAL A 155 -7.76 -14.15 14.99
N ILE A 156 -6.96 -14.98 14.30
CA ILE A 156 -5.91 -15.85 14.86
C ILE A 156 -4.55 -15.43 14.28
N LYS A 157 -3.62 -15.01 15.15
CA LYS A 157 -2.23 -14.70 14.83
C LYS A 157 -1.31 -15.68 15.55
#